data_AF-A0A2P4S5R4-F1
#
_entry.id   AF-A0A2P4S5R4-F1
#
_cell.length_a   1.000
_cell.length_b   1.000
_cell.length_c   1.000
_cell.angle_alpha   90.00
_cell.angle_beta   90.00
_cell.angle_gamma   90.00
#
_symmetry.space_group_name_H-M   'P 1'
#
loop_
_entity.id
_entity.type
_entity.pdbx_description
1 polymer ?
#
loop_
_entity_poly.entity_id
_entity_poly.type
_entity_poly.pdbx_seq_one_letter_code
_entity_poly.pdbx_strand_id
1 'polypeptide(L)'
;LFEYSKANASEELFYPAYDLSDFSWDSINRTVNHTALTAQLRGVPTSDPSGSFSNGSLAFRVTAYESGGRDGALPGLLHTANSSKVEFILAGAAPRGNGSRFVLEVATVEERGAASRLRSVRSIDDEYTPTIFETLSLVAESRNDSSALSFLQWKATAYGSRHPTRGDGIQCHVGTLRAASGTRPRSAIVHAYFGDGAGGAYSVSAINVSFGGEDGGAYQERRYLSW
;
A
#
# COMPACT_ATOMS: atom_id res chain seq x y z
N LEU A 1 1.74 -9.61 0.99
CA LEU A 1 2.82 -8.96 0.18
C LEU A 1 3.34 -10.00 -0.81
N PHE A 2 3.29 -9.71 -2.10
CA PHE A 2 3.84 -10.58 -3.14
C PHE A 2 5.25 -10.12 -3.53
N GLU A 3 6.03 -11.06 -4.02
CA GLU A 3 7.32 -10.82 -4.65
C GLU A 3 7.37 -11.62 -5.94
N TYR A 4 7.93 -11.02 -6.99
CA TYR A 4 8.12 -11.70 -8.26
C TYR A 4 9.39 -11.22 -8.94
N SER A 5 9.97 -12.05 -9.79
CA SER A 5 11.05 -11.66 -10.70
C SER A 5 10.56 -11.73 -12.14
N LYS A 6 11.11 -10.87 -13.01
CA LYS A 6 10.90 -10.98 -14.46
C LYS A 6 12.07 -11.78 -15.03
N ALA A 7 11.79 -12.99 -15.50
CA ALA A 7 12.79 -13.80 -16.18
C ALA A 7 13.03 -13.27 -17.60
N ASN A 8 11.97 -12.86 -18.30
CA ASN A 8 11.94 -12.26 -19.65
C ASN A 8 10.78 -11.23 -19.74
N ALA A 9 10.65 -10.51 -20.86
CA ALA A 9 9.60 -9.50 -21.08
C ALA A 9 8.15 -10.00 -20.87
N SER A 10 7.92 -11.32 -20.97
CA SER A 10 6.59 -11.94 -20.94
C SER A 10 6.35 -12.91 -19.77
N GLU A 11 7.35 -13.16 -18.92
CA GLU A 11 7.26 -14.20 -17.89
C GLU A 11 7.60 -13.64 -16.50
N GLU A 12 6.57 -13.60 -15.65
CA GLU A 12 6.65 -13.20 -14.25
C GLU A 12 6.65 -14.45 -13.36
N LEU A 13 7.75 -14.67 -12.64
CA LEU A 13 7.88 -15.75 -11.67
C LEU A 13 7.51 -15.24 -10.28
N PHE A 14 6.35 -15.64 -9.76
CA PHE A 14 5.93 -15.28 -8.41
C PHE A 14 6.53 -16.23 -7.37
N TYR A 15 7.18 -15.65 -6.37
CA TYR A 15 7.57 -16.36 -5.16
C TYR A 15 6.36 -16.55 -4.22
N PRO A 16 6.41 -17.48 -3.25
CA PRO A 16 5.36 -17.61 -2.24
C PRO A 16 5.03 -16.26 -1.58
N ALA A 17 3.75 -15.90 -1.49
CA ALA A 17 3.36 -14.64 -0.90
C ALA A 17 3.71 -14.61 0.61
N TYR A 18 4.13 -13.45 1.10
CA TYR A 18 4.17 -13.19 2.53
C TYR A 18 2.74 -12.86 2.98
N ASP A 19 2.10 -13.79 3.69
CA ASP A 19 0.83 -13.53 4.34
C ASP A 19 1.05 -12.61 5.54
N LEU A 20 0.37 -11.46 5.55
CA LEU A 20 0.53 -10.47 6.61
C LEU A 20 -0.21 -10.88 7.89
N SER A 21 -1.13 -11.87 7.83
CA SER A 21 -1.70 -12.48 9.05
C SER A 21 -0.68 -13.27 9.86
N ASP A 22 0.36 -13.77 9.20
CA ASP A 22 1.39 -14.63 9.80
C ASP A 22 2.60 -13.80 10.27
N PHE A 23 2.44 -12.49 10.41
CA PHE A 23 3.47 -11.60 10.95
C PHE A 23 3.30 -11.42 12.47
N SER A 24 4.43 -11.38 13.16
CA SER A 24 4.51 -10.88 14.53
C SER A 24 4.75 -9.37 14.50
N TRP A 25 3.94 -8.62 15.23
CA TRP A 25 3.96 -7.17 15.24
C TRP A 25 4.46 -6.65 16.60
N ASP A 26 5.39 -5.68 16.54
CA ASP A 26 5.89 -4.96 17.70
C ASP A 26 4.75 -4.18 18.39
N SER A 27 4.90 -3.96 19.70
CA SER A 27 3.92 -3.18 20.47
C SER A 27 3.86 -1.72 19.98
N ILE A 28 2.67 -1.31 19.52
CA ILE A 28 2.40 0.05 19.05
C ILE A 28 2.69 1.12 20.11
N ASN A 29 2.56 0.80 21.40
CA ASN A 29 2.82 1.72 22.51
C ASN A 29 4.24 2.30 22.49
N ARG A 30 5.19 1.63 21.83
CA ARG A 30 6.57 2.10 21.69
C ARG A 30 6.75 3.14 20.59
N THR A 31 5.79 3.26 19.67
CA THR A 31 5.89 4.09 18.46
C THR A 31 4.83 5.19 18.41
N VAL A 32 3.83 5.18 19.30
CA VAL A 32 2.83 6.26 19.41
C VAL A 32 3.53 7.57 19.79
N ASN A 33 3.28 8.60 19.00
CA ASN A 33 3.67 9.97 19.27
C ASN A 33 2.43 10.85 19.19
N HIS A 34 1.96 11.31 20.36
CA HIS A 34 0.76 12.14 20.50
C HIS A 34 0.95 13.56 19.95
N THR A 35 2.17 14.10 19.96
CA THR A 35 2.44 15.45 19.44
C THR A 35 2.46 15.46 17.91
N ALA A 36 3.05 14.43 17.31
CA ALA A 36 3.09 14.29 15.86
C ALA A 36 1.85 13.56 15.29
N LEU A 37 0.95 13.06 16.15
CA LEU A 37 -0.20 12.24 15.79
C LEU A 37 0.17 11.04 14.89
N THR A 38 1.25 10.37 15.25
CA THR A 38 1.77 9.22 14.49
C THR A 38 1.84 7.96 15.34
N ALA A 39 1.74 6.81 14.68
CA ALA A 39 2.04 5.51 15.26
C ALA A 39 2.58 4.58 14.17
N GLN A 40 3.40 3.59 14.55
CA GLN A 40 3.99 2.66 13.59
C GLN A 40 3.81 1.21 14.05
N LEU A 41 3.19 0.40 13.21
CA LEU A 41 3.15 -1.05 13.36
C LEU A 41 4.31 -1.63 12.57
N ARG A 42 5.30 -2.18 13.25
CA ARG A 42 6.44 -2.85 12.63
C ARG A 42 6.34 -4.35 12.89
N GLY A 43 6.61 -5.16 11.90
CA GLY A 43 6.52 -6.61 12.03
C GLY A 43 7.50 -7.38 11.16
N VAL A 44 7.62 -8.65 11.49
CA VAL A 44 8.41 -9.66 10.79
C VAL A 44 7.59 -10.95 10.67
N PRO A 45 7.81 -11.79 9.64
CA PRO A 45 7.17 -13.10 9.55
C PRO A 45 7.42 -13.92 10.82
N THR A 46 6.41 -14.62 11.31
CA THR A 46 6.55 -15.56 12.44
C THR A 46 7.42 -16.77 12.06
N SER A 47 7.42 -17.14 10.78
CA SER A 47 8.29 -18.16 10.18
C SER A 47 8.99 -17.56 8.96
N ASP A 48 10.33 -17.58 8.95
CA ASP A 48 11.15 -17.10 7.85
C ASP A 48 12.22 -18.14 7.47
N PRO A 49 11.81 -19.25 6.84
CA PRO A 49 12.75 -20.31 6.45
C PRO A 49 13.80 -19.84 5.44
N SER A 50 13.48 -18.80 4.65
CA SER A 50 14.39 -18.17 3.70
C SER A 50 15.44 -17.25 4.35
N GLY A 51 15.24 -16.84 5.61
CA GLY A 51 16.05 -15.81 6.24
C GLY A 51 15.93 -14.42 5.59
N SER A 52 14.90 -14.20 4.75
CA SER A 52 14.68 -12.95 4.01
C SER A 52 14.47 -11.76 4.95
N PHE A 53 13.88 -11.98 6.12
CA PHE A 53 13.59 -10.97 7.13
C PHE A 53 14.55 -11.00 8.32
N SER A 54 15.66 -11.75 8.24
CA SER A 54 16.69 -11.81 9.30
C SER A 54 17.18 -10.43 9.77
N ASN A 55 17.39 -9.50 8.84
CA ASN A 55 17.68 -8.08 9.10
C ASN A 55 16.60 -7.16 8.52
N GLY A 56 15.44 -7.72 8.22
CA GLY A 56 14.35 -7.05 7.52
C GLY A 56 13.17 -6.74 8.42
N SER A 57 12.28 -5.86 7.95
CA SER A 57 10.97 -5.64 8.54
C SER A 57 10.01 -5.01 7.54
N LEU A 58 8.74 -5.26 7.79
CA LEU A 58 7.63 -4.56 7.16
C LEU A 58 6.99 -3.66 8.20
N ALA A 59 6.60 -2.44 7.83
CA ALA A 59 5.91 -1.55 8.72
C ALA A 59 4.79 -0.77 8.02
N PHE A 60 3.75 -0.45 8.79
CA PHE A 60 2.73 0.52 8.46
C PHE A 60 2.82 1.68 9.43
N ARG A 61 3.12 2.89 8.94
CA ARG A 61 3.07 4.11 9.73
C ARG A 61 1.77 4.84 9.47
N VAL A 62 1.02 5.15 10.52
CA VAL A 62 -0.23 5.88 10.47
C VAL A 62 0.01 7.31 10.96
N THR A 63 -0.54 8.29 10.26
CA THR A 63 -0.51 9.72 10.64
C THR A 63 -1.93 10.27 10.57
N ALA A 64 -2.39 10.92 11.63
CA ALA A 64 -3.64 11.68 11.64
C ALA A 64 -3.35 13.18 11.48
N TYR A 65 -4.36 13.94 11.05
CA TYR A 65 -4.24 15.37 10.79
C TYR A 65 -5.35 16.14 11.52
N GLU A 66 -5.03 17.31 12.07
CA GLU A 66 -5.99 18.17 12.77
C GLU A 66 -6.66 19.19 11.84
N SER A 67 -6.04 19.47 10.68
CA SER A 67 -6.49 20.50 9.75
C SER A 67 -6.18 20.15 8.29
N GLY A 68 -6.66 20.99 7.37
CA GLY A 68 -6.26 20.97 5.97
C GLY A 68 -4.79 21.38 5.78
N GLY A 69 -4.10 20.72 4.85
CA GLY A 69 -2.70 21.03 4.57
C GLY A 69 -2.06 20.15 3.49
N ARG A 70 -0.74 20.24 3.42
CA ARG A 70 0.11 19.42 2.56
C ARG A 70 1.26 18.85 3.38
N ASP A 71 1.56 17.58 3.19
CA ASP A 71 2.73 16.97 3.83
C ASP A 71 4.02 17.66 3.39
N GLY A 72 4.91 17.95 4.35
CA GLY A 72 6.27 18.39 4.05
C GLY A 72 7.15 17.27 3.49
N ALA A 73 6.86 16.02 3.87
CA ALA A 73 7.53 14.85 3.33
C ALA A 73 6.98 14.50 1.94
N LEU A 74 7.85 14.02 1.05
CA LEU A 74 7.43 13.48 -0.25
C LEU A 74 6.46 12.29 -0.06
N PRO A 75 5.46 12.13 -0.95
CA PRO A 75 5.23 12.90 -2.18
C PRO A 75 4.41 14.19 -1.98
N GLY A 76 4.29 14.68 -0.75
CA GLY A 76 3.58 15.92 -0.44
C GLY A 76 2.08 15.81 -0.66
N LEU A 77 1.46 14.75 -0.12
CA LEU A 77 0.02 14.53 -0.22
C LEU A 77 -0.76 15.68 0.44
N LEU A 78 -1.84 16.10 -0.22
CA LEU A 78 -2.84 16.97 0.40
C LEU A 78 -3.65 16.17 1.41
N HIS A 79 -3.90 16.77 2.57
CA HIS A 79 -4.65 16.15 3.65
C HIS A 79 -5.66 17.12 4.24
N THR A 80 -6.64 16.56 4.95
CA THR A 80 -7.64 17.28 5.75
C THR A 80 -7.81 16.63 7.11
N ALA A 81 -8.52 17.29 8.02
CA ALA A 81 -8.91 16.71 9.32
C ALA A 81 -9.74 15.42 9.20
N ASN A 82 -10.33 15.16 8.03
CA ASN A 82 -11.16 13.97 7.76
C ASN A 82 -10.36 12.83 7.10
N SER A 83 -9.03 12.94 7.07
CA SER A 83 -8.16 11.95 6.44
C SER A 83 -7.07 11.47 7.40
N SER A 84 -6.59 10.26 7.17
CA SER A 84 -5.38 9.75 7.79
C SER A 84 -4.49 9.19 6.69
N LYS A 85 -3.17 9.29 6.89
CA LYS A 85 -2.18 8.73 5.98
C LYS A 85 -1.70 7.40 6.53
N VAL A 86 -1.54 6.43 5.64
CA VAL A 86 -0.84 5.17 5.91
C VAL A 86 0.35 5.09 4.96
N GLU A 87 1.53 4.83 5.51
CA GLU A 87 2.75 4.60 4.75
C GLU A 87 3.16 3.14 4.90
N PHE A 88 3.33 2.45 3.78
CA PHE A 88 3.88 1.11 3.71
C PHE A 88 5.40 1.19 3.60
N ILE A 89 6.11 0.48 4.48
CA ILE A 89 7.58 0.49 4.52
C ILE A 89 8.08 -0.95 4.53
N LEU A 90 8.90 -1.31 3.54
CA LEU A 90 9.70 -2.53 3.54
C LEU A 90 11.17 -2.14 3.67
N ALA A 91 11.84 -2.60 4.72
CA ALA A 91 13.21 -2.22 5.01
C ALA A 91 14.06 -3.44 5.37
N GLY A 92 15.21 -3.60 4.70
CA GLY A 92 16.23 -4.59 5.01
C GLY A 92 15.91 -6.03 4.59
N ALA A 93 14.69 -6.32 4.11
CA ALA A 93 14.33 -7.66 3.68
C ALA A 93 15.15 -8.05 2.44
N ALA A 94 15.82 -9.20 2.48
CA ALA A 94 16.57 -9.76 1.36
C ALA A 94 15.60 -10.36 0.33
N PRO A 95 15.61 -9.88 -0.92
CA PRO A 95 14.84 -10.46 -2.01
C PRO A 95 15.30 -11.88 -2.31
N ARG A 96 14.35 -12.70 -2.77
CA ARG A 96 14.53 -14.12 -3.07
C ARG A 96 15.15 -14.41 -4.43
N GLY A 97 15.27 -13.39 -5.28
CA GLY A 97 15.99 -13.50 -6.54
C GLY A 97 16.52 -12.17 -7.05
N ASN A 98 17.28 -12.25 -8.15
CA ASN A 98 17.71 -11.08 -8.89
C ASN A 98 16.53 -10.46 -9.63
N GLY A 99 16.46 -9.14 -9.64
CA GLY A 99 15.36 -8.39 -10.26
C GLY A 99 14.02 -8.56 -9.54
N SER A 100 14.04 -8.98 -8.27
CA SER A 100 12.84 -9.08 -7.44
C SER A 100 12.13 -7.74 -7.30
N ARG A 101 10.82 -7.78 -7.51
CA ARG A 101 9.88 -6.67 -7.38
C ARG A 101 8.82 -7.06 -6.36
N PHE A 102 8.32 -6.05 -5.67
CA PHE A 102 7.32 -6.25 -4.63
C PHE A 102 5.96 -5.72 -5.09
N VAL A 103 4.90 -6.38 -4.62
CA VAL A 103 3.51 -5.98 -4.87
C VAL A 103 2.73 -6.02 -3.57
N LEU A 104 2.11 -4.90 -3.22
CA LEU A 104 1.17 -4.82 -2.12
C LEU A 104 -0.25 -5.02 -2.67
N GLU A 105 -0.94 -6.05 -2.21
CA GLU A 105 -2.39 -6.15 -2.41
C GLU A 105 -3.09 -5.29 -1.37
N VAL A 106 -3.97 -4.41 -1.83
CA VAL A 106 -4.81 -3.55 -0.98
C VAL A 106 -6.26 -3.96 -1.21
N ALA A 107 -6.90 -4.46 -0.15
CA ALA A 107 -8.29 -4.85 -0.16
C ALA A 107 -9.17 -3.80 0.53
N THR A 108 -10.29 -3.44 -0.09
CA THR A 108 -11.31 -2.57 0.50
C THR A 108 -12.57 -3.35 0.77
N VAL A 109 -13.29 -2.96 1.83
CA VAL A 109 -14.56 -3.53 2.24
C VAL A 109 -15.62 -2.45 2.09
N GLU A 110 -16.69 -2.77 1.39
CA GLU A 110 -17.78 -1.84 1.13
C GLU A 110 -19.10 -2.42 1.61
N GLU A 111 -19.92 -1.61 2.26
CA GLU A 111 -21.29 -2.00 2.59
C GLU A 111 -22.16 -2.20 1.35
N ARG A 112 -23.29 -2.89 1.54
CA ARG A 112 -24.29 -3.06 0.49
C ARG A 112 -24.77 -1.70 -0.03
N GLY A 113 -24.73 -1.51 -1.35
CA GLY A 113 -25.15 -0.26 -1.98
C GLY A 113 -23.99 0.69 -2.32
N ALA A 114 -22.78 0.39 -1.87
CA ALA A 114 -21.56 1.04 -2.33
C ALA A 114 -20.89 0.24 -3.47
N ALA A 115 -20.03 0.92 -4.24
CA ALA A 115 -19.16 0.32 -5.23
C ALA A 115 -17.81 1.04 -5.23
N SER A 116 -16.71 0.28 -5.15
CA SER A 116 -15.37 0.86 -5.29
C SER A 116 -15.09 1.15 -6.77
N ARG A 117 -14.50 2.31 -7.06
CA ARG A 117 -14.05 2.72 -8.39
C ARG A 117 -12.61 3.21 -8.34
N LEU A 118 -11.78 2.69 -9.24
CA LEU A 118 -10.42 3.19 -9.44
C LEU A 118 -10.47 4.38 -10.40
N ARG A 119 -9.89 5.50 -9.97
CA ARG A 119 -9.81 6.77 -10.72
C ARG A 119 -8.33 7.19 -10.82
N SER A 120 -7.98 7.79 -11.94
CA SER A 120 -6.69 8.47 -12.14
C SER A 120 -6.96 9.91 -12.55
N VAL A 121 -6.28 10.85 -11.90
CA VAL A 121 -6.33 12.28 -12.22
C VAL A 121 -4.90 12.78 -12.38
N ARG A 122 -4.63 13.41 -13.53
CA ARG A 122 -3.39 14.14 -13.81
C ARG A 122 -3.65 15.64 -13.62
N SER A 123 -2.83 16.33 -12.82
CA SER A 123 -2.84 17.80 -12.74
C SER A 123 -1.89 18.42 -13.78
N ILE A 124 -1.79 19.76 -13.83
CA ILE A 124 -1.03 20.56 -14.83
C ILE A 124 0.08 21.44 -14.22
N ASP A 125 0.37 21.32 -12.93
CA ASP A 125 1.40 22.07 -12.18
C ASP A 125 2.84 21.58 -12.52
N ASP A 126 3.09 21.10 -13.75
CA ASP A 126 3.99 19.96 -14.00
C ASP A 126 4.80 19.96 -15.32
N GLU A 127 5.70 20.93 -15.49
CA GLU A 127 6.59 20.96 -16.66
C GLU A 127 7.82 20.01 -16.56
N TYR A 128 8.17 19.42 -15.40
CA TYR A 128 9.49 18.72 -15.26
C TYR A 128 9.59 17.38 -14.47
N THR A 129 8.52 16.74 -13.93
CA THR A 129 8.64 15.40 -13.24
C THR A 129 7.38 14.48 -13.32
N PRO A 130 7.12 13.77 -14.43
CA PRO A 130 5.80 13.17 -14.76
C PRO A 130 5.14 12.24 -13.74
N THR A 131 5.89 11.40 -13.00
CA THR A 131 5.32 10.35 -12.12
C THR A 131 4.81 10.87 -10.77
N ILE A 132 5.23 12.06 -10.35
CA ILE A 132 4.79 12.70 -9.10
C ILE A 132 3.42 13.40 -9.29
N PHE A 133 2.94 13.54 -10.53
CA PHE A 133 1.77 14.36 -10.88
C PHE A 133 0.51 13.56 -11.24
N GLU A 134 0.60 12.23 -11.28
CA GLU A 134 -0.58 11.36 -11.31
C GLU A 134 -1.03 11.05 -9.87
N THR A 135 -2.26 11.45 -9.57
CA THR A 135 -2.96 11.06 -8.34
C THR A 135 -3.91 9.92 -8.69
N LEU A 136 -3.72 8.78 -8.03
CA LEU A 136 -4.59 7.62 -8.12
C LEU A 136 -5.51 7.60 -6.91
N SER A 137 -6.78 7.28 -7.14
CA SER A 137 -7.77 7.21 -6.06
C SER A 137 -8.64 5.97 -6.22
N LEU A 138 -8.84 5.23 -5.15
CA LEU A 138 -9.89 4.23 -5.01
C LEU A 138 -11.01 4.85 -4.19
N VAL A 139 -12.15 5.10 -4.83
CA VAL A 139 -13.29 5.82 -4.22
C VAL A 139 -14.44 4.85 -4.04
N ALA A 140 -15.01 4.81 -2.84
CA ALA A 140 -16.29 4.16 -2.59
C ALA A 140 -17.40 5.13 -2.97
N GLU A 141 -18.29 4.71 -3.86
CA GLU A 141 -19.40 5.53 -4.33
C GLU A 141 -20.73 4.87 -4.03
N SER A 142 -21.70 5.67 -3.59
CA SER A 142 -23.10 5.23 -3.49
C SER A 142 -23.63 4.89 -4.88
N ARG A 143 -24.26 3.72 -5.02
CA ARG A 143 -24.85 3.28 -6.30
C ARG A 143 -26.05 4.11 -6.74
N ASN A 144 -26.69 4.82 -5.81
CA ASN A 144 -27.94 5.54 -6.08
C ASN A 144 -27.69 6.92 -6.70
N ASP A 145 -26.70 7.65 -6.20
CA ASP A 145 -26.44 9.05 -6.55
C ASP A 145 -24.98 9.33 -6.93
N SER A 146 -24.11 8.30 -6.94
CA SER A 146 -22.67 8.41 -7.22
C SER A 146 -21.92 9.37 -6.28
N SER A 147 -22.48 9.66 -5.11
CA SER A 147 -21.79 10.43 -4.07
C SER A 147 -20.59 9.65 -3.53
N ALA A 148 -19.48 10.35 -3.31
CA ALA A 148 -18.28 9.76 -2.72
C ALA A 148 -18.51 9.53 -1.22
N LEU A 149 -18.34 8.30 -0.77
CA LEU A 149 -18.53 7.87 0.62
C LEU A 149 -17.20 7.82 1.38
N SER A 150 -16.18 7.27 0.75
CA SER A 150 -14.83 7.16 1.28
C SER A 150 -13.81 7.10 0.14
N PHE A 151 -12.54 7.27 0.47
CA PHE A 151 -11.47 7.20 -0.53
C PHE A 151 -10.16 6.70 0.07
N LEU A 152 -9.34 6.09 -0.79
CA LEU A 152 -7.91 5.92 -0.62
C LEU A 152 -7.25 6.65 -1.78
N GLN A 153 -6.29 7.55 -1.51
CA GLN A 153 -5.62 8.34 -2.55
C GLN A 153 -4.11 8.31 -2.36
N TRP A 154 -3.39 8.14 -3.46
CA TRP A 154 -1.92 8.06 -3.47
C TRP A 154 -1.33 8.67 -4.74
N LYS A 155 -0.02 8.87 -4.74
CA LYS A 155 0.76 9.21 -5.95
C LYS A 155 1.30 7.95 -6.59
N ALA A 156 1.44 7.94 -7.91
CA ALA A 156 2.01 6.82 -8.68
C ALA A 156 3.54 6.65 -8.48
N THR A 157 4.04 6.89 -7.28
CA THR A 157 5.45 6.81 -6.91
C THR A 157 5.63 6.25 -5.50
N ALA A 158 6.71 5.50 -5.32
CA ALA A 158 7.27 5.07 -4.05
C ALA A 158 8.72 5.56 -3.96
N TYR A 159 9.41 5.29 -2.86
CA TYR A 159 10.76 5.79 -2.64
C TYR A 159 11.69 4.72 -2.08
N GLY A 160 12.93 4.71 -2.58
CA GLY A 160 13.97 3.78 -2.13
C GLY A 160 14.82 4.30 -0.96
N SER A 161 14.48 5.45 -0.38
CA SER A 161 15.27 6.11 0.67
C SER A 161 14.38 6.57 1.82
N ARG A 162 14.93 6.56 3.04
CA ARG A 162 14.29 7.13 4.24
C ARG A 162 14.13 8.65 4.17
N HIS A 163 15.00 9.31 3.42
CA HIS A 163 15.00 10.75 3.19
C HIS A 163 15.01 10.98 1.68
N PRO A 164 13.89 10.73 0.99
CA PRO A 164 13.86 10.76 -0.45
C PRO A 164 14.00 12.18 -0.98
N THR A 165 14.70 12.30 -2.09
CA THR A 165 14.64 13.47 -2.96
C THR A 165 13.69 13.19 -4.12
N ARG A 166 13.32 14.22 -4.89
CA ARG A 166 12.43 14.04 -6.06
C ARG A 166 13.00 13.08 -7.11
N GLY A 167 14.34 12.96 -7.20
CA GLY A 167 15.02 12.03 -8.11
C GLY A 167 14.98 10.56 -7.66
N ASP A 168 14.55 10.27 -6.42
CA ASP A 168 14.55 8.92 -5.86
C ASP A 168 13.26 8.13 -6.10
N GLY A 169 12.36 8.67 -6.93
CA GLY A 169 11.06 8.09 -7.22
C GLY A 169 11.18 6.71 -7.89
N ILE A 170 10.50 5.74 -7.30
CA ILE A 170 10.26 4.41 -7.86
C ILE A 170 8.85 4.47 -8.46
N GLN A 171 8.69 4.02 -9.70
CA GLN A 171 7.38 3.98 -10.34
C GLN A 171 6.47 2.95 -9.67
N CYS A 172 5.22 3.34 -9.43
CA CYS A 172 4.17 2.44 -8.97
C CYS A 172 3.23 2.10 -10.13
N HIS A 173 2.87 0.83 -10.27
CA HIS A 173 1.82 0.41 -11.19
C HIS A 173 0.65 -0.17 -10.41
N VAL A 174 -0.55 0.30 -10.72
CA VAL A 174 -1.79 -0.23 -10.14
C VAL A 174 -2.42 -1.22 -11.12
N GLY A 175 -2.72 -2.42 -10.63
CA GLY A 175 -3.46 -3.43 -11.37
C GLY A 175 -4.95 -3.11 -11.47
N THR A 176 -5.68 -3.96 -12.20
CA THR A 176 -7.14 -3.81 -12.31
C THR A 176 -7.82 -4.04 -10.97
N LEU A 177 -8.86 -3.26 -10.66
CA LEU A 177 -9.74 -3.50 -9.52
C LEU A 177 -10.50 -4.81 -9.74
N ARG A 178 -10.39 -5.74 -8.79
CA ARG A 178 -11.02 -7.06 -8.85
C ARG A 178 -11.89 -7.29 -7.63
N ALA A 179 -13.08 -7.85 -7.84
CA ALA A 179 -13.87 -8.39 -6.75
C ALA A 179 -13.10 -9.52 -6.06
N ALA A 180 -13.09 -9.53 -4.74
CA ALA A 180 -12.50 -10.60 -3.96
C ALA A 180 -13.38 -11.84 -4.04
N SER A 181 -12.87 -12.92 -4.60
CA SER A 181 -13.42 -14.25 -4.32
C SER A 181 -13.03 -14.67 -2.90
N GLY A 182 -13.80 -15.58 -2.29
CA GLY A 182 -13.67 -16.01 -0.88
C GLY A 182 -12.37 -16.72 -0.48
N THR A 183 -11.29 -16.55 -1.24
CA THR A 183 -9.96 -17.17 -1.07
C THR A 183 -8.95 -16.28 -0.33
N ARG A 184 -9.34 -15.11 0.17
CA ARG A 184 -8.43 -14.21 0.90
C ARG A 184 -8.33 -14.57 2.39
N PRO A 185 -7.21 -14.26 3.05
CA PRO A 185 -7.08 -14.40 4.50
C PRO A 185 -8.23 -13.67 5.19
N ARG A 186 -8.94 -14.35 6.09
CA ARG A 186 -10.06 -13.77 6.83
C ARG A 186 -9.51 -12.82 7.89
N SER A 187 -9.74 -11.52 7.71
CA SER A 187 -9.43 -10.54 8.74
C SER A 187 -10.43 -10.63 9.89
N ALA A 188 -9.95 -11.00 11.08
CA ALA A 188 -10.77 -11.04 12.30
C ALA A 188 -11.33 -9.65 12.65
N ILE A 189 -10.63 -8.56 12.30
CA ILE A 189 -11.11 -7.19 12.54
C ILE A 189 -12.31 -6.88 11.63
N VAL A 190 -12.20 -7.23 10.34
CA VAL A 190 -13.31 -7.06 9.39
C VAL A 190 -14.50 -7.90 9.83
N HIS A 191 -14.27 -9.16 10.21
CA HIS A 191 -15.31 -10.04 10.71
C HIS A 191 -15.96 -9.53 12.00
N ALA A 192 -15.18 -9.01 12.96
CA ALA A 192 -15.72 -8.47 14.20
C ALA A 192 -16.60 -7.22 13.98
N TYR A 193 -16.26 -6.39 12.98
CA TYR A 193 -17.02 -5.17 12.68
C TYR A 193 -18.24 -5.44 11.80
N PHE A 194 -18.06 -6.23 10.72
CA PHE A 194 -19.10 -6.47 9.71
C PHE A 194 -19.87 -7.78 9.90
N GLY A 195 -19.46 -8.64 10.83
CA GLY A 195 -20.06 -9.93 11.15
C GLY A 195 -19.72 -11.06 10.17
N ASP A 196 -20.29 -12.24 10.43
CA ASP A 196 -20.35 -13.31 9.44
C ASP A 196 -21.20 -12.85 8.26
N GLY A 197 -20.57 -12.73 7.08
CA GLY A 197 -21.24 -12.44 5.82
C GLY A 197 -22.22 -13.53 5.36
N ALA A 198 -22.81 -14.31 6.27
CA ALA A 198 -23.93 -15.22 6.04
C ALA A 198 -25.18 -14.41 5.65
N GLY A 199 -25.16 -13.83 4.44
CA GLY A 199 -26.26 -13.05 3.87
C GLY A 199 -25.88 -11.85 2.98
N GLY A 200 -24.59 -11.56 2.74
CA GLY A 200 -24.20 -10.49 1.81
C GLY A 200 -24.27 -9.06 2.38
N ALA A 201 -23.75 -8.86 3.60
CA ALA A 201 -23.71 -7.55 4.25
C ALA A 201 -22.67 -6.59 3.64
N TYR A 202 -21.56 -7.11 3.12
CA TYR A 202 -20.49 -6.33 2.52
C TYR A 202 -19.88 -7.02 1.29
N SER A 203 -19.21 -6.24 0.46
CA SER A 203 -18.41 -6.71 -0.67
C SER A 203 -16.95 -6.35 -0.44
N VAL A 204 -16.05 -7.16 -0.99
CA VAL A 204 -14.61 -6.89 -0.89
C VAL A 204 -14.06 -6.74 -2.31
N SER A 205 -13.28 -5.69 -2.54
CA SER A 205 -12.51 -5.52 -3.77
C SER A 205 -11.02 -5.47 -3.44
N ALA A 206 -10.14 -5.69 -4.41
CA ALA A 206 -8.72 -5.35 -4.24
C ALA A 206 -8.08 -4.84 -5.52
N ILE A 207 -6.98 -4.13 -5.29
CA ILE A 207 -5.99 -3.75 -6.28
C ILE A 207 -4.64 -4.29 -5.85
N ASN A 208 -3.79 -4.54 -6.84
CA ASN A 208 -2.39 -4.85 -6.63
C ASN A 208 -1.57 -3.62 -7.01
N VAL A 209 -0.74 -3.13 -6.09
CA VAL A 209 0.19 -2.01 -6.34
C VAL A 209 1.59 -2.57 -6.39
N SER A 210 2.20 -2.60 -7.59
CA SER A 210 3.57 -3.06 -7.78
C SER A 210 4.55 -1.90 -7.77
N PHE A 211 5.76 -2.17 -7.29
CA PHE A 211 6.82 -1.17 -7.12
C PHE A 211 8.03 -1.52 -7.97
N GLY A 212 8.40 -0.63 -8.89
CA GLY A 212 9.57 -0.76 -9.75
C GLY A 212 9.26 -0.58 -11.23
N GLY A 213 10.21 0.02 -11.96
CA GLY A 213 10.17 0.17 -13.43
C GLY A 213 10.73 -1.04 -14.17
N GLU A 214 11.03 -0.88 -15.46
CA GLU A 214 11.56 -1.95 -16.32
C GLU A 214 12.86 -2.56 -15.78
N ASP A 215 13.71 -1.75 -15.14
CA ASP A 215 15.01 -2.18 -14.62
C ASP A 215 14.95 -3.03 -13.34
N GLY A 216 13.81 -3.04 -12.62
CA GLY A 216 13.57 -3.90 -11.45
C GLY A 216 14.51 -3.76 -10.24
N GLY A 217 15.54 -2.91 -10.31
CA GLY A 217 16.66 -2.88 -9.36
C GLY A 217 16.49 -1.99 -8.13
N ALA A 218 15.49 -1.10 -8.11
CA ALA A 218 15.41 -0.02 -7.12
C ALA A 218 15.42 -0.51 -5.65
N TYR A 219 14.70 -1.60 -5.35
CA TYR A 219 14.73 -2.21 -4.02
C TYR A 219 15.97 -3.10 -3.82
N GLN A 220 16.44 -3.77 -4.86
CA GLN A 220 17.58 -4.68 -4.78
C GLN A 220 18.83 -3.96 -4.26
N GLU A 221 19.09 -2.74 -4.73
CA GLU A 221 20.23 -1.92 -4.33
C GLU A 221 20.06 -1.30 -2.95
N ARG A 222 18.88 -0.69 -2.70
CA ARG A 222 18.68 0.18 -1.53
C ARG A 222 18.17 -0.58 -0.31
N ARG A 223 17.60 -1.79 -0.50
CA ARG A 223 16.97 -2.58 0.57
C ARG A 223 15.92 -1.78 1.35
N TYR A 224 15.28 -0.83 0.68
CA TYR A 224 14.28 0.04 1.28
C TYR A 224 13.24 0.41 0.23
N LEU A 225 11.98 0.40 0.64
CA LEU A 225 10.84 0.82 -0.15
C LEU A 225 9.84 1.47 0.80
N SER A 226 9.42 2.70 0.50
CA SER A 226 8.31 3.36 1.16
C SER A 226 7.29 3.88 0.15
N TRP A 227 6.01 3.59 0.38
CA TRP A 227 4.88 4.06 -0.41
C TRP A 227 3.84 4.71 0.49
#